data_AF-A0A644SZU5-F1
#
_entry.id   AF-A0A644SZU5-F1
#
_cell.length_a   1.000
_cell.length_b   1.000
_cell.length_c   1.000
_cell.angle_alpha   90.00
_cell.angle_beta   90.00
_cell.angle_gamma   90.00
#
_symmetry.space_group_name_H-M   'P 1'
#
loop_
_entity.id
_entity.type
_entity.pdbx_description
1 polymer ?
#
loop_
_entity_poly.entity_id
_entity_poly.type
_entity_poly.pdbx_seq_one_letter_code
_entity_poly.pdbx_strand_id
1 'polypeptide(L)'
;MKKFLLVCISLVISLLQPCLQSAHAQDVESFVRDFYKWYLKQSLSFVKQPQPLFEKLPVFDQDIFKYVCRCTAKRVQFDYNRGVGGNGADYYIKGQDVVKEQLEDFKIGGSIDVSDNLRLVSVSMRKEYSPYIVVYVEKTNGSMCISKVEDSPGPNFRAPVY
;
A
#
# COMPACT_ATOMS: atom_id res chain seq x y z
N MET A 1 35.52 31.71 -39.54
CA MET A 1 34.38 30.74 -39.53
C MET A 1 34.82 29.39 -38.94
N LYS A 2 35.20 29.34 -37.66
CA LYS A 2 35.57 28.07 -36.97
C LYS A 2 34.94 27.90 -35.58
N LYS A 3 34.31 28.95 -35.02
CA LYS A 3 33.71 28.93 -33.68
C LYS A 3 32.26 28.45 -33.66
N PHE A 4 31.56 28.47 -34.80
CA PHE A 4 30.17 27.99 -34.90
C PHE A 4 30.05 26.47 -35.08
N LEU A 5 31.12 25.78 -35.52
CA LEU A 5 31.05 24.34 -35.74
C LEU A 5 31.10 23.54 -34.42
N LEU A 6 31.73 24.08 -33.36
CA LEU A 6 31.86 23.38 -32.08
C LEU A 6 30.55 23.31 -31.28
N VAL A 7 29.67 24.32 -31.43
CA VAL A 7 28.41 24.41 -30.68
C VAL A 7 27.38 23.40 -31.19
N CYS A 8 27.44 23.04 -32.47
CA CYS A 8 26.54 22.01 -33.02
C CYS A 8 26.94 20.59 -32.60
N ILE A 9 28.23 20.33 -32.34
CA ILE A 9 28.71 18.99 -31.97
C ILE A 9 28.42 18.69 -30.49
N SER A 10 28.42 19.70 -29.61
CA SER A 10 28.09 19.50 -28.19
C SER A 10 26.60 19.28 -27.94
N LEU A 11 25.71 19.73 -28.82
CA LEU A 11 24.25 19.51 -28.66
C LEU A 11 23.84 18.06 -28.98
N VAL A 12 24.55 17.38 -29.88
CA VAL A 12 24.23 16.02 -30.33
C VAL A 12 24.63 14.97 -29.29
N ILE A 13 25.67 15.23 -28.48
CA ILE A 13 26.15 14.28 -27.46
C ILE A 13 25.21 14.25 -26.24
N SER A 14 24.51 15.34 -25.93
CA SER A 14 23.51 15.38 -24.85
C SER A 14 22.23 14.58 -25.17
N LEU A 15 21.98 14.25 -26.44
CA LEU A 15 20.85 13.44 -26.88
C LEU A 15 21.15 11.92 -26.87
N LEU A 16 22.41 11.54 -26.64
CA LEU A 16 22.88 10.15 -26.62
C LEU A 16 23.23 9.69 -25.21
N GLN A 17 22.66 10.28 -24.16
CA GLN A 17 22.65 9.60 -22.87
C GLN A 17 21.69 8.42 -22.99
N PRO A 18 22.16 7.16 -22.94
CA PRO A 18 21.26 6.04 -22.76
C PRO A 18 20.56 6.29 -21.43
N CYS A 19 19.25 6.56 -21.48
CA CYS A 19 18.39 6.48 -20.32
C CYS A 19 18.26 5.01 -19.95
N LEU A 20 19.35 4.42 -19.45
CA LEU A 20 19.34 3.13 -18.78
C LEU A 20 18.98 3.37 -17.32
N GLN A 21 17.87 4.07 -17.09
CA GLN A 21 17.14 3.84 -15.86
C GLN A 21 16.31 2.58 -16.12
N SER A 22 16.90 1.43 -15.80
CA SER A 22 16.09 0.37 -15.23
C SER A 22 15.48 0.97 -13.97
N ALA A 23 14.34 1.66 -14.13
CA ALA A 23 13.40 1.84 -13.06
C ALA A 23 13.00 0.41 -12.72
N HIS A 24 13.71 -0.19 -11.76
CA HIS A 24 13.34 -1.47 -11.20
C HIS A 24 11.85 -1.36 -10.88
N ALA A 25 11.02 -2.10 -11.63
CA ALA A 25 9.60 -2.15 -11.35
C ALA A 25 9.48 -2.46 -9.85
N GLN A 26 8.82 -1.56 -9.12
CA GLN A 26 8.70 -1.69 -7.67
C GLN A 26 8.16 -3.10 -7.36
N ASP A 27 8.85 -3.84 -6.50
CA ASP A 27 8.36 -5.14 -6.08
C ASP A 27 7.09 -4.97 -5.23
N VAL A 28 6.26 -6.01 -5.20
CA VAL A 28 4.93 -5.91 -4.59
C VAL A 28 5.03 -5.74 -3.06
N GLU A 29 6.05 -6.34 -2.45
CA GLU A 29 6.32 -6.26 -1.02
C GLU A 29 6.71 -4.82 -0.63
N SER A 30 7.58 -4.18 -1.40
CA SER A 30 7.94 -2.76 -1.23
C SER A 30 6.75 -1.84 -1.44
N PHE A 31 5.90 -2.11 -2.43
CA PHE A 31 4.67 -1.35 -2.65
C PHE A 31 3.72 -1.40 -1.45
N VAL A 32 3.47 -2.60 -0.91
CA VAL A 32 2.64 -2.78 0.29
C VAL A 32 3.31 -2.15 1.52
N ARG A 33 4.64 -2.22 1.63
CA ARG A 33 5.39 -1.54 2.70
C ARG A 33 5.17 -0.04 2.69
N ASP A 34 5.25 0.58 1.51
CA ASP A 34 5.09 2.02 1.37
C ASP A 34 3.66 2.46 1.72
N PHE A 35 2.66 1.67 1.32
CA PHE A 35 1.28 1.86 1.74
C PHE A 35 1.17 1.87 3.28
N TYR A 36 1.67 0.84 3.98
CA TYR A 36 1.55 0.76 5.44
C TYR A 36 2.35 1.84 6.16
N LYS A 37 3.54 2.20 5.68
CA LYS A 37 4.30 3.34 6.23
C LYS A 37 3.48 4.63 6.16
N TRP A 38 2.89 4.90 5.01
CA TRP A 38 2.05 6.09 4.83
C TRP A 38 0.79 6.00 5.71
N TYR A 39 0.04 4.90 5.65
CA TYR A 39 -1.24 4.74 6.34
C TYR A 39 -1.10 4.82 7.87
N LEU A 40 -0.09 4.14 8.44
CA LEU A 40 0.19 4.18 9.88
C LEU A 40 0.65 5.57 10.32
N LYS A 41 1.48 6.25 9.53
CA LYS A 41 1.91 7.62 9.81
C LYS A 41 0.73 8.60 9.82
N GLN A 42 -0.19 8.49 8.87
CA GLN A 42 -1.40 9.33 8.84
C GLN A 42 -2.32 9.01 10.03
N SER A 43 -2.49 7.73 10.35
CA SER A 43 -3.28 7.28 11.51
C SER A 43 -2.75 7.86 12.83
N LEU A 44 -1.43 7.80 13.05
CA LEU A 44 -0.80 8.39 14.25
C LEU A 44 -0.92 9.92 14.29
N SER A 45 -0.90 10.57 13.13
CA SER A 45 -1.06 12.02 13.04
C SER A 45 -2.50 12.45 13.37
N PHE A 46 -3.48 11.62 13.03
CA PHE A 46 -4.88 11.82 13.40
C PHE A 46 -5.12 11.69 14.92
N VAL A 47 -4.61 10.63 15.55
CA VAL A 47 -4.78 10.36 17.00
C VAL A 47 -4.20 11.49 17.88
N LYS A 48 -3.15 12.17 17.41
CA LYS A 48 -2.51 13.27 18.14
C LYS A 48 -3.28 14.60 18.10
N GLN A 49 -4.36 14.71 17.31
CA GLN A 49 -5.09 15.96 17.20
C GLN A 49 -5.95 16.22 18.45
N PRO A 50 -6.01 17.47 18.97
CA PRO A 50 -6.84 17.82 20.12
C PRO A 50 -8.34 17.56 19.90
N GLN A 51 -8.78 17.58 18.64
CA GLN A 51 -10.15 17.30 18.21
C GLN A 51 -10.10 16.46 16.93
N PRO A 52 -10.15 15.12 17.04
CA PRO A 52 -10.10 14.22 15.90
C PRO A 52 -11.38 14.38 15.06
N LEU A 53 -11.24 14.90 13.84
CA LEU A 53 -12.36 15.03 12.90
C LEU A 53 -12.42 13.79 12.03
N PHE A 54 -13.56 13.07 12.04
CA PHE A 54 -13.76 11.84 11.28
C PHE A 54 -13.30 11.91 9.81
N GLU A 55 -13.53 13.05 9.15
CA GLU A 55 -13.14 13.33 7.75
C GLU A 55 -11.60 13.37 7.54
N LYS A 56 -10.82 13.49 8.60
CA LYS A 56 -9.34 13.44 8.57
C LYS A 56 -8.77 12.05 8.77
N LEU A 57 -9.61 11.01 8.90
CA LEU A 57 -9.13 9.64 8.91
C LEU A 57 -8.40 9.33 7.58
N PRO A 58 -7.32 8.52 7.60
CA PRO A 58 -6.54 8.21 6.39
C PRO A 58 -7.36 7.56 5.28
N VAL A 59 -8.46 6.89 5.63
CA VAL A 59 -9.43 6.33 4.68
C VAL A 59 -10.06 7.39 3.76
N PHE A 60 -10.18 8.65 4.21
CA PHE A 60 -10.73 9.77 3.46
C PHE A 60 -9.66 10.65 2.80
N ASP A 61 -8.38 10.44 3.13
CA ASP A 61 -7.28 11.15 2.49
C ASP A 61 -7.21 10.78 0.99
N GLN A 62 -7.07 11.78 0.12
CA GLN A 62 -6.99 11.57 -1.33
C GLN A 62 -5.72 10.82 -1.74
N ASP A 63 -4.66 10.89 -0.92
CA ASP A 63 -3.43 10.15 -1.17
C ASP A 63 -3.63 8.63 -1.09
N ILE A 64 -4.75 8.14 -0.55
CA ILE A 64 -5.07 6.70 -0.55
C ILE A 64 -5.16 6.13 -1.97
N PHE A 65 -5.56 6.93 -2.97
CA PHE A 65 -5.66 6.49 -4.37
C PHE A 65 -4.30 6.24 -5.03
N LYS A 66 -3.19 6.62 -4.39
CA LYS A 66 -1.84 6.24 -4.82
C LYS A 66 -1.56 4.75 -4.58
N TYR A 67 -2.28 4.13 -3.65
CA TYR A 67 -2.02 2.76 -3.19
C TYR A 67 -3.21 1.82 -3.37
N VAL A 68 -4.44 2.31 -3.23
CA VAL A 68 -5.64 1.48 -3.19
C VAL A 68 -6.43 1.67 -4.49
N CYS A 69 -6.93 0.56 -5.04
CA CYS A 69 -7.74 0.61 -6.25
C CYS A 69 -8.96 1.52 -6.02
N ARG A 70 -9.29 2.38 -6.99
CA ARG A 70 -10.30 3.43 -6.81
C ARG A 70 -11.65 2.90 -6.33
N CYS A 71 -12.12 1.79 -6.91
CA CYS A 71 -13.37 1.14 -6.51
C CYS A 71 -13.32 0.65 -5.06
N THR A 72 -12.20 0.03 -4.65
CA THR A 72 -11.98 -0.43 -3.28
C THR A 72 -11.97 0.72 -2.28
N ALA A 73 -11.19 1.77 -2.55
CA ALA A 73 -11.13 2.94 -1.67
C ALA A 73 -12.51 3.61 -1.54
N LYS A 74 -13.25 3.77 -2.63
CA LYS A 74 -14.61 4.36 -2.60
C LYS A 74 -15.61 3.50 -1.84
N ARG A 75 -15.56 2.18 -2.03
CA ARG A 75 -16.39 1.23 -1.28
C ARG A 75 -16.09 1.32 0.22
N VAL A 76 -14.81 1.32 0.62
CA VAL A 76 -14.41 1.42 2.03
C VAL A 76 -14.84 2.77 2.63
N GLN A 77 -14.63 3.88 1.93
CA GLN A 77 -15.11 5.21 2.35
C GLN A 77 -16.63 5.22 2.59
N PHE A 78 -17.38 4.58 1.69
CA PHE A 78 -18.83 4.45 1.82
C PHE A 78 -19.23 3.63 3.05
N ASP A 79 -18.53 2.52 3.34
CA ASP A 79 -18.79 1.70 4.53
C ASP A 79 -18.51 2.47 5.83
N TYR A 80 -17.41 3.23 5.87
CA TYR A 80 -17.08 4.10 7.01
C TYR A 80 -18.17 5.14 7.25
N ASN A 81 -18.67 5.80 6.21
CA ASN A 81 -19.75 6.80 6.32
C ASN A 81 -21.06 6.20 6.85
N ARG A 82 -21.28 4.89 6.67
CA ARG A 82 -22.46 4.19 7.18
C ARG A 82 -22.24 3.58 8.58
N GLY A 83 -21.03 3.69 9.13
CA GLY A 83 -20.65 3.01 10.37
C GLY A 83 -20.58 1.47 10.23
N VAL A 84 -20.47 0.95 9.01
CA VAL A 84 -20.44 -0.50 8.70
C VAL A 84 -19.00 -0.98 8.52
N GLY A 85 -18.04 -0.37 9.21
CA GLY A 85 -16.65 -0.82 9.22
C GLY A 85 -16.59 -2.27 9.72
N GLY A 86 -16.16 -3.19 8.85
CA GLY A 86 -16.17 -4.63 9.12
C GLY A 86 -15.68 -4.97 10.52
N ASN A 87 -16.51 -5.66 11.29
CA ASN A 87 -16.23 -6.14 12.65
C ASN A 87 -15.82 -5.08 13.68
N GLY A 88 -16.05 -3.79 13.43
CA GLY A 88 -15.66 -2.71 14.34
C GLY A 88 -14.14 -2.45 14.39
N ALA A 89 -13.40 -2.92 13.39
CA ALA A 89 -11.97 -2.68 13.22
C ALA A 89 -11.69 -1.85 11.96
N ASP A 90 -10.55 -1.16 11.92
CA ASP A 90 -10.13 -0.45 10.71
C ASP A 90 -9.86 -1.46 9.57
N TYR A 91 -10.34 -1.12 8.38
CA TYR A 91 -10.34 -2.04 7.24
C TYR A 91 -8.94 -2.46 6.78
N TYR A 92 -7.95 -1.56 6.86
CA TYR A 92 -6.61 -1.79 6.30
C TYR A 92 -5.63 -2.34 7.31
N ILE A 93 -5.82 -2.07 8.61
CA ILE A 93 -4.97 -2.60 9.69
C ILE A 93 -5.61 -3.76 10.46
N LYS A 94 -6.92 -4.01 10.28
CA LYS A 94 -7.69 -5.05 10.99
C LYS A 94 -7.53 -4.99 12.51
N GLY A 95 -7.45 -3.78 13.04
CA GLY A 95 -7.29 -3.47 14.46
C GLY A 95 -8.09 -2.21 14.84
N GLN A 96 -8.28 -2.00 16.13
CA GLN A 96 -9.03 -0.85 16.65
C GLN A 96 -8.17 0.39 16.81
N ASP A 97 -6.94 0.22 17.32
CA ASP A 97 -6.03 1.32 17.62
C ASP A 97 -4.73 1.23 16.81
N VAL A 98 -4.19 2.40 16.49
CA VAL A 98 -2.83 2.54 15.94
C VAL A 98 -1.88 3.06 17.00
N VAL A 99 -0.82 2.30 17.29
CA VAL A 99 0.22 2.67 18.26
C VAL A 99 1.56 2.89 17.56
N LYS A 100 2.46 3.66 18.17
CA LYS A 100 3.72 4.08 17.54
C LYS A 100 4.59 2.89 17.16
N GLU A 101 4.58 1.87 18.00
CA GLU A 101 5.33 0.62 17.87
C GLU A 101 4.98 -0.09 16.55
N GLN A 102 3.73 -0.02 16.09
CA GLN A 102 3.35 -0.64 14.82
C GLN A 102 4.08 -0.03 13.63
N LEU A 103 4.37 1.27 13.64
CA LEU A 103 5.12 1.92 12.55
C LEU A 103 6.58 1.46 12.52
N GLU A 104 7.13 1.09 13.67
CA GLU A 104 8.53 0.64 13.83
C GLU A 104 8.68 -0.87 13.59
N ASP A 105 7.67 -1.65 13.96
CA ASP A 105 7.76 -3.11 14.08
C ASP A 105 6.96 -3.90 13.03
N PHE A 106 6.11 -3.26 12.21
CA PHE A 106 5.34 -4.02 11.20
C PHE A 106 6.26 -4.73 10.20
N LYS A 107 5.85 -5.93 9.79
CA LYS A 107 6.61 -6.78 8.87
C LYS A 107 5.78 -7.12 7.65
N ILE A 108 6.44 -7.02 6.50
CA ILE A 108 5.93 -7.53 5.23
C ILE A 108 6.53 -8.92 5.03
N GLY A 109 5.67 -9.92 4.84
CA GLY A 109 6.05 -11.27 4.46
C GLY A 109 6.23 -11.40 2.94
N GLY A 110 6.59 -12.60 2.50
CA GLY A 110 6.71 -12.90 1.08
C GLY A 110 5.38 -12.80 0.35
N SER A 111 5.43 -12.43 -0.93
CA SER A 111 4.25 -12.47 -1.80
C SER A 111 3.98 -13.85 -2.37
N ILE A 112 2.70 -14.14 -2.63
CA ILE A 112 2.23 -15.34 -3.33
C ILE A 112 1.56 -14.87 -4.63
N ASP A 113 2.00 -15.44 -5.76
CA ASP A 113 1.35 -15.28 -7.04
C ASP A 113 0.06 -16.11 -7.09
N VAL A 114 -1.09 -15.45 -7.26
CA VAL A 114 -2.39 -16.12 -7.49
C VAL A 114 -2.67 -16.20 -8.98
N SER A 115 -2.31 -15.15 -9.72
CA SER A 115 -2.32 -15.08 -11.18
C SER A 115 -1.32 -14.02 -11.64
N ASP A 116 -1.14 -13.88 -12.96
CA ASP A 116 -0.24 -12.86 -13.55
C ASP A 116 -0.55 -11.44 -13.05
N ASN A 117 -1.81 -11.17 -12.73
CA ASN A 117 -2.31 -9.85 -12.35
C ASN A 117 -2.66 -9.74 -10.86
N LEU A 118 -2.50 -10.79 -10.05
CA LEU A 118 -2.90 -10.78 -8.64
C LEU A 118 -1.85 -11.43 -7.75
N ARG A 119 -1.41 -10.68 -6.73
CA ARG A 119 -0.55 -11.18 -5.66
C ARG A 119 -1.17 -10.99 -4.29
N LEU A 120 -0.86 -11.91 -3.39
CA LEU A 120 -1.17 -11.80 -1.98
C LEU A 120 0.10 -11.48 -1.20
N VAL A 121 0.04 -10.48 -0.32
CA VAL A 121 1.14 -10.10 0.56
C VAL A 121 0.69 -10.23 2.00
N SER A 122 1.44 -10.98 2.79
CA SER A 122 1.17 -11.15 4.22
C SER A 122 1.77 -10.00 5.02
N VAL A 123 1.03 -9.51 6.02
CA VAL A 123 1.46 -8.40 6.88
C VAL A 123 1.24 -8.76 8.35
N SER A 124 2.28 -8.52 9.16
CA SER A 124 2.22 -8.60 10.62
C SER A 124 2.32 -7.19 11.19
N MET A 125 1.38 -6.83 12.06
CA MET A 125 1.38 -5.56 12.80
C MET A 125 2.15 -5.63 14.12
N ARG A 126 2.83 -6.76 14.39
CA ARG A 126 3.58 -7.01 15.62
C ARG A 126 5.04 -7.33 15.30
N LYS A 127 5.90 -7.05 16.29
CA LYS A 127 7.34 -7.33 16.26
C LYS A 127 7.64 -8.81 16.01
N GLU A 128 6.89 -9.69 16.66
CA GLU A 128 6.90 -11.11 16.33
C GLU A 128 6.09 -11.33 15.05
N TYR A 129 6.66 -12.07 14.09
CA TYR A 129 5.99 -12.29 12.81
C TYR A 129 4.82 -13.27 13.00
N SER A 130 3.63 -12.70 13.15
CA SER A 130 2.35 -13.41 13.19
C SER A 130 1.45 -12.75 12.16
N PRO A 131 1.52 -13.18 10.88
CA PRO A 131 0.76 -12.54 9.81
C PRO A 131 -0.72 -12.74 10.10
N TYR A 132 -1.41 -11.63 10.36
CA TYR A 132 -2.84 -11.58 10.61
C TYR A 132 -3.58 -10.90 9.45
N ILE A 133 -2.85 -10.29 8.53
CA ILE A 133 -3.42 -9.50 7.44
C ILE A 133 -2.90 -10.04 6.12
N VAL A 134 -3.81 -10.20 5.16
CA VAL A 134 -3.52 -10.57 3.78
C VAL A 134 -3.98 -9.44 2.87
N VAL A 135 -3.05 -8.90 2.10
CA VAL A 135 -3.25 -7.80 1.16
C VAL A 135 -3.28 -8.33 -0.25
N TYR A 136 -4.35 -8.05 -0.98
CA TYR A 136 -4.54 -8.42 -2.38
C TYR A 136 -4.09 -7.24 -3.23
N VAL A 137 -3.06 -7.46 -4.04
CA VAL A 137 -2.49 -6.44 -4.92
C VAL A 137 -2.72 -6.83 -6.37
N GLU A 138 -3.49 -6.01 -7.07
CA GLU A 138 -3.67 -6.11 -8.51
C GLU A 138 -2.52 -5.44 -9.25
N LYS A 139 -2.04 -6.09 -10.30
CA LYS A 139 -1.03 -5.58 -11.23
C LYS A 139 -1.67 -5.38 -12.59
N THR A 140 -1.64 -4.15 -13.10
CA THR A 140 -2.15 -3.83 -14.44
C THR A 140 -1.21 -2.85 -15.13
N ASN A 141 -0.68 -3.23 -16.30
CA ASN A 141 0.14 -2.36 -17.16
C ASN A 141 1.26 -1.62 -16.41
N GLY A 142 1.99 -2.33 -15.54
CA GLY A 142 3.10 -1.75 -14.75
C GLY A 142 2.67 -0.91 -13.54
N SER A 143 1.37 -0.78 -13.28
CA SER A 143 0.82 -0.17 -12.06
C SER A 143 0.35 -1.23 -11.08
N MET A 144 0.37 -0.89 -9.79
CA MET A 144 -0.12 -1.72 -8.70
C MET A 144 -1.19 -1.00 -7.90
N CYS A 145 -2.21 -1.72 -7.43
CA CYS A 145 -3.15 -1.20 -6.46
C CYS A 145 -3.66 -2.30 -5.52
N ILE A 146 -3.93 -1.92 -4.27
CA ILE A 146 -4.55 -2.80 -3.28
C ILE A 146 -6.03 -2.91 -3.59
N SER A 147 -6.50 -4.09 -3.96
CA SER A 147 -7.91 -4.33 -4.28
C SER A 147 -8.69 -4.85 -3.09
N LYS A 148 -8.03 -5.49 -2.12
CA LYS A 148 -8.65 -6.05 -0.92
C LYS A 148 -7.65 -6.20 0.23
N VAL A 149 -8.14 -6.08 1.46
CA VAL A 149 -7.39 -6.43 2.67
C VAL A 149 -8.28 -7.30 3.53
N GLU A 150 -7.78 -8.47 3.92
CA GLU A 150 -8.49 -9.41 4.79
C GLU A 150 -7.67 -9.72 6.03
N ASP A 151 -8.37 -10.08 7.10
CA ASP A 151 -7.71 -10.80 8.17
C ASP A 151 -7.52 -12.27 7.77
N SER A 152 -6.43 -12.88 8.24
CA SER A 152 -6.31 -14.32 8.28
C SER A 152 -6.68 -14.75 9.69
N PRO A 153 -7.96 -15.09 9.96
CA PRO A 153 -8.30 -15.68 11.23
C PRO A 153 -7.37 -16.89 11.47
N GLY A 154 -7.00 -17.10 12.73
CA GLY A 154 -6.15 -18.20 13.18
C GLY A 154 -6.66 -19.58 12.70
N PRO A 155 -5.93 -20.66 13.01
CA PRO A 155 -5.85 -21.88 12.20
C PRO A 155 -7.16 -22.25 11.51
N ASN A 156 -7.08 -22.54 10.21
CA ASN A 156 -8.14 -23.17 9.42
C ASN A 156 -8.67 -24.41 10.17
N PHE A 157 -9.67 -24.22 11.04
CA PHE A 157 -10.61 -25.27 11.39
C PHE A 157 -11.45 -25.41 10.14
N ARG A 158 -10.90 -26.09 9.12
CA ARG A 158 -11.76 -26.78 8.16
C ARG A 158 -12.69 -27.58 9.05
N ALA A 159 -13.96 -27.18 9.11
CA ALA A 159 -14.97 -28.00 9.74
C ALA A 159 -14.76 -29.42 9.19
N PRO A 160 -14.77 -30.47 10.03
CA PRO A 160 -14.67 -31.82 9.51
C PRO A 160 -15.75 -31.94 8.45
N VAL A 161 -15.33 -32.21 7.22
CA VAL A 161 -16.26 -32.54 6.16
C VAL A 161 -16.80 -33.91 6.55
N TYR A 162 -17.94 -33.91 7.23
CA TYR A 162 -18.77 -35.10 7.46
C TYR A 162 -19.72 -35.26 6.29
#